data_AF-A0A519ULY4-F1
#
_entry.id   AF-A0A519ULY4-F1
#
_cell.length_a   1.000
_cell.length_b   1.000
_cell.length_c   1.000
_cell.angle_alpha   90.00
_cell.angle_beta   90.00
_cell.angle_gamma   90.00
#
_symmetry.space_group_name_H-M   'P 1'
#
loop_
_entity.id
_entity.type
_entity.pdbx_description
1 polymer ?
#
loop_
_entity_poly.entity_id
_entity_poly.type
_entity_poly.pdbx_seq_one_letter_code
_entity_poly.pdbx_strand_id
1 'polypeptide(L)' 'MLGGPEMIILGVAILLLFGGKKIPELMRGLGKGIKEFKNGQEGTEEPKVQKEV' A
#
# COMPACT_ATOMS: atom_id res chain seq x y z
N MET A 1 9.32 -27.79 4.26
CA MET A 1 9.26 -26.70 3.27
C MET A 1 7.87 -26.12 3.36
N LEU A 2 7.71 -24.83 3.70
CA LEU A 2 6.41 -24.19 3.61
C LEU A 2 6.09 -24.07 2.11
N GLY A 3 5.23 -24.96 1.61
CA GLY A 3 4.87 -25.01 0.20
C GLY A 3 3.86 -23.91 -0.15
N GLY A 4 3.67 -23.71 -1.46
CA GLY A 4 2.58 -22.88 -1.99
C GLY A 4 1.19 -23.23 -1.42
N PRO A 5 0.85 -24.51 -1.14
CA PRO A 5 -0.45 -24.87 -0.57
C PRO A 5 -0.73 -24.25 0.81
N GLU A 6 0.24 -24.25 1.73
CA GLU A 6 0.07 -23.70 3.07
C GLU A 6 -0.18 -22.18 3.04
N MET A 7 0.51 -21.46 2.14
CA MET A 7 0.30 -20.02 1.96
C MET A 7 -1.08 -19.70 1.39
N ILE A 8 -1.60 -20.51 0.48
CA ILE A 8 -2.95 -20.34 -0.08
C ILE A 8 -4.00 -20.57 1.02
N ILE A 9 -3.87 -21.62 1.82
CA ILE A 9 -4.80 -21.91 2.92
C ILE A 9 -4.82 -20.75 3.93
N LEU A 10 -3.65 -20.22 4.30
CA LEU A 10 -3.56 -19.06 5.19
C LEU A 10 -4.21 -17.80 4.57
N GLY A 11 -3.96 -17.56 3.29
CA GLY A 11 -4.58 -16.46 2.55
C GLY A 11 -6.11 -16.56 2.52
N VAL A 12 -6.65 -17.76 2.30
CA VAL A 12 -8.10 -18.02 2.31
C VAL A 12 -8.67 -17.86 3.72
N ALA A 13 -7.98 -18.34 4.76
CA ALA A 13 -8.43 -18.15 6.15
C ALA A 13 -8.54 -16.66 6.51
N ILE A 14 -7.53 -15.86 6.18
CA ILE A 14 -7.56 -14.40 6.35
C ILE A 14 -8.70 -13.78 5.51
N LEU A 15 -8.90 -14.24 4.28
CA LEU A 15 -9.96 -13.76 3.40
C LEU A 15 -11.36 -14.04 3.94
N LEU A 16 -11.56 -15.17 4.63
CA LEU A 16 -12.84 -15.51 5.27
C LEU A 16 -13.09 -14.66 6.52
N LEU A 17 -12.07 -14.41 7.33
CA LEU A 17 -12.19 -13.59 8.55
C LEU A 17 -12.43 -12.10 8.23
N PHE A 18 -11.71 -11.56 7.25
CA PHE A 18 -11.78 -10.13 6.92
C PHE A 18 -12.73 -9.84 5.75
N GLY A 19 -13.03 -10.84 4.90
CA GLY A 19 -13.80 -10.67 3.67
C GLY A 19 -12.96 -10.12 2.52
N GLY A 20 -13.30 -10.50 1.28
CA GLY A 20 -12.56 -10.10 0.08
C GLY A 20 -12.55 -8.61 -0.24
N LYS A 21 -13.42 -7.82 0.38
CA LYS A 21 -13.51 -6.36 0.16
C LYS A 21 -12.67 -5.55 1.15
N LYS A 22 -12.47 -6.02 2.39
CA LYS A 22 -11.74 -5.27 3.42
C LYS A 22 -10.25 -5.14 3.13
N ILE A 23 -9.63 -6.19 2.61
CA ILE A 23 -8.20 -6.20 2.28
C ILE A 23 -7.87 -5.12 1.22
N PRO A 24 -8.59 -5.02 0.06
CA PRO A 24 -8.43 -3.92 -0.88
C PRO A 24 -8.78 -2.54 -0.33
N GLU A 25 -9.79 -2.43 0.52
CA GLU A 25 -10.22 -1.16 1.13
C GLU A 25 -9.15 -0.60 2.07
N LEU A 26 -8.58 -1.47 2.93
CA LEU A 26 -7.46 -1.13 3.81
C LEU A 26 -6.21 -0.76 3.02
N MET A 27 -5.87 -1.50 1.95
CA MET A 27 -4.74 -1.14 1.08
C MET A 27 -4.93 0.21 0.40
N ARG A 28 -6.14 0.52 -0.07
CA ARG A 28 -6.46 1.83 -0.67
C ARG A 28 -6.34 2.96 0.35
N GLY A 29 -6.84 2.76 1.58
CA GLY A 29 -6.71 3.73 2.66
C GLY A 29 -5.26 3.98 3.06
N LEU A 30 -4.50 2.89 3.30
CA LEU A 30 -3.08 2.94 3.62
C LEU A 30 -2.26 3.58 2.51
N GLY A 31 -2.52 3.20 1.24
CA GLY A 31 -1.80 3.76 0.08
C GLY A 31 -2.03 5.27 -0.08
N LYS A 32 -3.27 5.74 0.15
CA LYS A 32 -3.56 7.18 0.21
C LYS A 32 -2.81 7.86 1.36
N GLY A 33 -2.85 7.28 2.56
CA GLY A 33 -2.14 7.83 3.72
C GLY A 33 -0.62 7.91 3.52
N ILE A 34 -0.01 6.86 2.97
CA ILE A 34 1.43 6.85 2.63
C ILE A 34 1.73 7.91 1.56
N LYS A 35 0.87 8.06 0.54
CA LYS A 35 1.05 9.07 -0.50
C LYS A 35 0.98 10.49 0.07
N GLU A 36 -0.02 10.81 0.87
CA GLU A 36 -0.14 12.11 1.56
C GLU A 36 1.05 12.35 2.50
N PHE A 37 1.49 11.31 3.23
CA PHE A 37 2.65 11.39 4.11
C PHE A 37 3.97 11.64 3.36
N LYS A 38 4.14 11.03 2.18
CA LYS A 38 5.26 11.31 1.30
C LYS A 38 5.19 12.71 0.73
N ASN A 39 4.04 13.12 0.19
CA ASN A 39 3.83 14.47 -0.35
C ASN A 39 4.09 15.56 0.70
N GLY A 40 3.70 15.34 1.97
CA GLY A 40 3.96 16.27 3.07
C GLY A 40 5.44 16.34 3.48
N GLN A 41 6.18 15.23 3.35
CA GLN A 41 7.64 15.23 3.53
C GLN A 41 8.35 15.89 2.33
N GLU A 42 7.96 15.52 1.11
CA GLU A 42 8.49 16.04 -0.17
C GLU A 42 8.11 17.51 -0.39
N GLY A 43 7.05 18.04 0.24
CA GLY A 43 6.72 19.47 0.26
C GLY A 43 7.76 20.33 1.00
N THR A 44 8.79 19.71 1.60
CA THR A 44 10.01 20.37 2.11
C THR A 44 11.14 20.40 1.07
N GLU A 45 10.99 19.68 -0.05
CA GLU A 45 11.90 19.74 -1.19
C GLU A 45 11.29 20.67 -2.24
N GLU A 46 11.86 21.87 -2.32
CA GLU A 46 11.54 22.91 -3.31
C GLU A 46 11.34 22.34 -4.72
N PRO A 47 10.50 22.99 -5.55
CA PRO A 47 10.36 22.61 -6.95
C PRO A 47 11.75 22.53 -7.55
N LYS A 48 12.10 21.40 -8.18
CA LYS A 48 13.23 21.36 -9.11
C LYS A 48 12.87 22.32 -10.24
N VAL A 49 13.21 23.60 -10.04
CA VAL A 49 13.22 24.63 -11.04
C VAL A 49 14.22 24.13 -12.07
N GLN A 50 13.69 23.48 -13.10
CA GLN A 50 14.34 23.41 -14.39
C GLN A 50 14.44 24.86 -14.88
N LYS A 51 15.54 25.51 -14.49
CA LYS A 51 16.03 26.75 -15.07
C LYS A 51 17.02 26.34 -16.17
N GLU A 52 16.66 26.75 -17.38
CA GLU A 52 17.49 27.07 -18.57
C GLU A 52 18.65 26.14 -18.92
N VAL A 53 18.65 25.61 -20.16
CA VAL A 53 19.12 26.34 -21.36
C VAL A 53 18.30 25.90 -22.58
#